data_AF-A0A2S6R9B2-F1
#
_entry.id   AF-A0A2S6R9B2-F1
#
_cell.length_a   1.000
_cell.length_b   1.000
_cell.length_c   1.000
_cell.angle_alpha   90.00
_cell.angle_beta   90.00
_cell.angle_gamma   90.00
#
_symmetry.space_group_name_H-M   'P 1'
#
loop_
_entity.id
_entity.type
_entity.pdbx_description
1 polymer ?
#
loop_
_entity_poly.entity_id
_entity_poly.type
_entity_poly.pdbx_seq_one_letter_code
_entity_poly.pdbx_strand_id
1 'polypeptide(L)'
;MKLKYNILKLVAISFGIFTFIWMINDYFSSKPDINKNYLKANEAFLDKKYNEAFKYYNRALIDNPKNIYFLDGKARALFRLGNYYEAEKIFKEAIEEDKTFVAAIANLGILYDTLGKHKEAIKYYKLAVQKQTKVTQGMSWFKRFLKNIHFKPSSIEDRLIFLENRINTKSNNLKLIDREVDKKQPDFEM
;
A
#
# COMPACT_ATOMS: atom_id res chain seq x y z
N MET A 1 -31.41 -27.76 -49.23
CA MET A 1 -30.06 -27.31 -48.79
C MET A 1 -30.09 -25.92 -48.13
N LYS A 2 -30.72 -24.90 -48.73
CA LYS A 2 -30.82 -23.53 -48.17
C LYS A 2 -31.45 -23.43 -46.76
N LEU A 3 -32.51 -24.20 -46.47
CA LEU A 3 -33.17 -24.19 -45.16
C LEU A 3 -32.25 -24.64 -44.02
N LYS A 4 -31.45 -25.69 -44.23
CA LYS A 4 -30.46 -26.19 -43.25
C LYS A 4 -29.34 -25.17 -42.99
N TYR A 5 -28.88 -24.48 -44.04
CA TYR A 5 -27.88 -23.41 -43.91
C TYR A 5 -28.41 -22.21 -43.11
N ASN A 6 -29.67 -21.79 -43.34
CA ASN A 6 -30.26 -20.67 -42.61
C ASN A 6 -30.44 -20.99 -41.11
N ILE A 7 -30.82 -22.23 -40.79
CA ILE A 7 -30.90 -22.69 -39.39
C ILE A 7 -29.50 -22.69 -38.75
N LEU A 8 -28.49 -23.25 -39.42
CA LEU A 8 -27.12 -23.27 -38.92
C LEU A 8 -26.57 -21.85 -38.71
N LYS A 9 -26.86 -20.93 -39.63
CA LYS A 9 -26.49 -19.52 -39.54
C LYS A 9 -27.15 -18.83 -38.33
N LEU A 10 -28.44 -19.07 -38.11
CA LEU A 10 -29.17 -18.51 -36.96
C LEU A 10 -28.64 -19.04 -35.63
N VAL A 11 -28.32 -20.33 -35.55
CA VAL A 11 -27.70 -20.93 -34.36
C VAL A 11 -26.32 -20.30 -34.09
N ALA A 12 -25.49 -20.13 -35.13
CA ALA A 12 -24.18 -19.51 -34.99
C ALA A 12 -24.26 -18.05 -34.53
N ILE A 13 -25.20 -17.26 -35.08
CA ILE A 13 -25.44 -15.87 -34.66
C ILE A 13 -25.92 -15.81 -33.21
N SER A 14 -26.88 -16.68 -32.84
CA SER A 14 -27.42 -16.71 -31.48
C SER A 14 -26.36 -17.10 -30.45
N PHE A 15 -25.49 -18.05 -30.79
CA PHE A 15 -24.35 -18.43 -29.97
C PHE A 15 -23.37 -17.27 -29.81
N GLY A 16 -23.05 -16.55 -30.88
CA GLY A 16 -22.19 -15.36 -30.83
C GLY A 16 -22.77 -14.22 -29.99
N ILE A 17 -24.08 -13.98 -30.06
CA ILE A 17 -24.76 -12.99 -29.21
C ILE A 17 -24.71 -13.42 -27.75
N PHE A 18 -24.99 -14.70 -27.47
CA PHE A 18 -24.93 -15.24 -26.12
C PHE A 18 -23.53 -15.12 -25.51
N THR A 19 -22.48 -15.50 -26.25
CA THR A 19 -21.10 -15.38 -25.75
C THR A 19 -20.72 -13.92 -25.54
N PHE A 20 -21.13 -13.01 -26.42
CA PHE A 20 -20.89 -11.58 -26.26
C PHE A 20 -21.60 -11.00 -25.03
N ILE A 21 -22.86 -11.35 -24.80
CA ILE A 21 -23.62 -10.95 -23.60
C ILE A 21 -22.97 -11.54 -22.34
N TRP A 22 -22.57 -12.81 -22.36
CA TRP A 22 -21.86 -13.45 -21.26
C TRP A 22 -20.54 -12.76 -20.97
N MET A 23 -19.78 -12.38 -22.00
CA MET A 23 -18.51 -11.64 -21.86
C MET A 23 -18.73 -10.24 -21.28
N ILE A 24 -19.79 -9.54 -21.67
CA ILE A 24 -20.17 -8.24 -21.09
C ILE A 24 -20.55 -8.43 -19.61
N ASN A 25 -21.39 -9.42 -19.31
CA ASN A 25 -21.83 -9.69 -17.95
C ASN A 25 -20.65 -10.11 -17.06
N ASP A 26 -19.77 -10.97 -17.55
CA ASP A 26 -18.53 -11.36 -16.88
C ASP A 26 -17.60 -10.16 -16.68
N TYR A 27 -17.43 -9.30 -17.68
CA TYR A 27 -16.67 -8.06 -17.56
C TYR A 27 -17.20 -7.13 -16.45
N PHE A 28 -18.53 -6.98 -16.33
CA PHE A 28 -19.12 -6.16 -15.26
C PHE A 28 -19.15 -6.87 -13.90
N SER A 29 -19.32 -8.19 -13.87
CA SER A 29 -19.33 -8.99 -12.65
C SER A 29 -17.93 -9.21 -12.07
N SER A 30 -16.91 -9.20 -12.92
CA SER A 30 -15.49 -9.33 -12.55
C SER A 30 -14.85 -8.00 -12.15
N LYS A 31 -15.53 -6.85 -12.37
CA LYS A 31 -15.06 -5.59 -11.77
C LYS A 31 -15.11 -5.76 -10.26
N PRO A 32 -13.96 -5.70 -9.56
CA PRO A 32 -13.99 -5.70 -8.10
C PRO A 32 -14.86 -4.51 -7.68
N ASP A 33 -15.81 -4.73 -6.78
CA ASP A 33 -16.57 -3.63 -6.18
C ASP A 33 -15.58 -2.76 -5.41
N ILE A 34 -15.13 -1.67 -6.06
CA ILE A 34 -14.16 -0.78 -5.48
C ILE A 34 -14.87 -0.02 -4.38
N ASN A 35 -14.54 -0.37 -3.13
CA ASN A 35 -15.17 0.23 -1.97
C ASN A 35 -15.09 1.77 -2.05
N LYS A 36 -16.25 2.41 -2.21
CA LYS A 36 -16.35 3.86 -2.39
C LYS A 36 -15.76 4.64 -1.22
N ASN A 37 -15.87 4.10 0.00
CA ASN A 37 -15.27 4.71 1.17
C ASN A 37 -13.75 4.62 1.12
N TYR A 38 -13.18 3.51 0.66
CA TYR A 38 -11.73 3.38 0.47
C TYR A 38 -11.17 4.40 -0.54
N LEU A 39 -11.86 4.62 -1.68
CA LEU A 39 -11.46 5.65 -2.65
C LEU A 39 -11.46 7.04 -2.04
N LYS A 40 -12.55 7.41 -1.37
CA LYS A 40 -12.67 8.71 -0.68
C LYS A 40 -11.63 8.86 0.42
N ALA A 41 -11.28 7.78 1.11
CA ALA A 41 -10.25 7.79 2.13
C ALA A 41 -8.88 8.11 1.53
N ASN A 42 -8.53 7.45 0.42
CA ASN A 42 -7.26 7.69 -0.29
C ASN A 42 -7.20 9.12 -0.86
N GLU A 43 -8.28 9.62 -1.45
CA GLU A 43 -8.38 11.01 -1.93
C GLU A 43 -8.16 12.00 -0.79
N ALA A 44 -8.89 11.84 0.32
CA ALA A 44 -8.72 12.68 1.50
C ALA A 44 -7.30 12.58 2.09
N PHE A 45 -6.67 11.41 2.03
CA PHE A 45 -5.30 11.20 2.49
C PHE A 45 -4.29 11.98 1.63
N LEU A 46 -4.42 11.93 0.30
CA LEU A 46 -3.59 12.69 -0.64
C LEU A 46 -3.75 14.20 -0.46
N ASP A 47 -4.97 14.64 -0.18
CA ASP A 47 -5.32 16.02 0.20
C ASP A 47 -4.80 16.43 1.59
N LYS A 48 -4.13 15.53 2.31
CA LYS A 48 -3.66 15.71 3.70
C LYS A 48 -4.78 15.94 4.72
N LYS A 49 -6.03 15.63 4.38
CA LYS A 49 -7.20 15.65 5.26
C LYS A 49 -7.29 14.34 6.06
N TYR A 50 -6.29 14.07 6.90
CA TYR A 50 -6.14 12.77 7.56
C TYR A 50 -7.31 12.38 8.49
N ASN A 51 -7.97 13.37 9.11
CA ASN A 51 -9.18 13.12 9.90
C ASN A 51 -10.34 12.58 9.05
N GLU A 52 -10.51 13.10 7.82
CA GLU A 52 -11.52 12.60 6.89
C GLU A 52 -11.12 11.23 6.33
N ALA A 53 -9.85 11.07 5.96
CA ALA A 53 -9.30 9.79 5.52
C ALA A 53 -9.58 8.69 6.55
N PHE A 54 -9.27 8.95 7.82
CA PHE A 54 -9.56 8.04 8.94
C PHE A 54 -11.04 7.66 9.04
N LYS A 55 -11.96 8.63 8.94
CA LYS A 55 -13.41 8.37 8.98
C LYS A 55 -13.84 7.47 7.82
N TYR A 56 -13.33 7.72 6.62
CA TYR A 56 -13.67 6.91 5.45
C TYR A 56 -13.05 5.51 5.50
N TYR A 57 -11.81 5.34 5.96
CA TYR A 57 -11.23 4.01 6.17
C TYR A 57 -12.05 3.19 7.19
N ASN A 58 -12.49 3.80 8.30
CA ASN A 58 -13.35 3.10 9.26
C ASN A 58 -14.69 2.67 8.62
N ARG A 59 -15.27 3.50 7.74
CA ARG A 59 -16.48 3.09 7.00
C ARG A 59 -16.21 1.94 6.05
N ALA A 60 -15.06 1.93 5.37
CA ALA A 60 -14.68 0.83 4.48
C ALA A 60 -14.47 -0.50 5.25
N LEU A 61 -13.98 -0.41 6.49
CA LEU A 61 -13.78 -1.56 7.39
C LEU A 61 -15.07 -2.13 7.99
N ILE A 62 -16.21 -1.43 7.93
CA ILE A 62 -17.49 -1.98 8.42
C ILE A 62 -17.87 -3.23 7.59
N ASP A 63 -17.74 -3.14 6.27
CA ASP A 63 -18.11 -4.22 5.37
C ASP A 63 -17.00 -5.28 5.26
N ASN A 64 -15.74 -4.85 5.32
CA ASN A 64 -14.57 -5.72 5.19
C ASN A 64 -13.54 -5.45 6.32
N PRO A 65 -13.79 -5.94 7.55
CA PRO A 65 -13.01 -5.57 8.73
C PRO A 65 -11.55 -6.02 8.71
N LYS A 66 -11.24 -7.08 7.95
CA LYS A 66 -9.89 -7.66 7.84
C LYS A 66 -9.17 -7.24 6.55
N ASN A 67 -9.71 -6.28 5.80
CA ASN A 67 -9.07 -5.85 4.56
C ASN A 67 -7.75 -5.11 4.86
N ILE A 68 -6.64 -5.72 4.50
CA ILE A 68 -5.28 -5.23 4.82
C ILE A 68 -4.99 -3.84 4.25
N TYR A 69 -5.54 -3.48 3.08
CA TYR A 69 -5.38 -2.16 2.49
C TYR A 69 -6.13 -1.08 3.27
N PHE A 70 -7.29 -1.42 3.82
CA PHE A 70 -8.09 -0.49 4.60
C PHE A 70 -7.49 -0.30 6.00
N LEU A 71 -6.98 -1.38 6.60
CA LEU A 71 -6.25 -1.35 7.86
C LEU A 71 -4.97 -0.50 7.74
N ASP A 72 -4.16 -0.71 6.69
CA ASP A 72 -2.94 0.09 6.47
C ASP A 72 -3.26 1.56 6.22
N GLY A 73 -4.24 1.86 5.37
CA GLY A 73 -4.69 3.25 5.17
C GLY A 73 -5.15 3.92 6.47
N LYS A 74 -5.93 3.22 7.29
CA LYS A 74 -6.35 3.70 8.62
C LYS A 74 -5.15 3.96 9.54
N ALA A 75 -4.21 3.02 9.63
CA ALA A 75 -3.02 3.14 10.45
C ALA A 75 -2.13 4.31 10.01
N ARG A 76 -1.95 4.49 8.69
CA ARG A 76 -1.25 5.64 8.11
C ARG A 76 -1.95 6.95 8.46
N ALA A 77 -3.27 7.03 8.35
CA ALA A 77 -4.02 8.23 8.74
C ALA A 77 -3.82 8.55 10.23
N LEU A 78 -3.88 7.55 11.12
CA LEU A 78 -3.59 7.71 12.55
C LEU A 78 -2.15 8.17 12.80
N PHE A 79 -1.18 7.59 12.11
CA PHE A 79 0.23 7.98 12.17
C PHE A 79 0.42 9.46 11.82
N ARG A 80 -0.21 9.93 10.74
CA ARG A 80 -0.15 11.34 10.31
C ARG A 80 -0.91 12.30 11.24
N LEU A 81 -1.88 11.79 11.99
CA LEU A 81 -2.57 12.52 13.07
C LEU A 81 -1.77 12.52 14.39
N GLY A 82 -0.63 11.84 14.46
CA GLY A 82 0.19 11.73 15.68
C GLY A 82 -0.31 10.69 16.69
N ASN A 83 -1.34 9.91 16.34
CA ASN A 83 -1.82 8.83 17.19
C ASN A 83 -1.00 7.55 16.95
N TYR A 84 0.25 7.57 17.42
CA TYR A 84 1.23 6.51 17.16
C TYR A 84 0.88 5.17 17.81
N TYR A 85 0.27 5.19 19.00
CA TYR A 85 -0.08 3.96 19.71
C TYR A 85 -1.14 3.15 18.95
N GLU A 86 -2.23 3.80 18.51
CA GLU A 86 -3.25 3.11 17.73
C GLU A 86 -2.77 2.77 16.32
N ALA A 87 -1.95 3.63 15.70
CA ALA A 87 -1.33 3.29 14.42
C ALA A 87 -0.49 2.01 14.52
N GLU A 88 0.34 1.86 15.57
CA GLU A 88 1.13 0.64 15.82
C GLU A 88 0.24 -0.60 15.91
N LYS A 89 -0.87 -0.52 16.66
CA LYS A 89 -1.80 -1.62 16.84
C LYS A 89 -2.42 -2.06 15.50
N ILE A 90 -2.93 -1.10 14.72
CA ILE A 90 -3.58 -1.40 13.44
C ILE A 90 -2.56 -1.89 12.39
N PHE A 91 -1.31 -1.37 12.38
CA PHE A 91 -0.27 -1.93 11.52
C PHE A 91 0.04 -3.38 11.87
N LYS A 92 0.13 -3.74 13.16
CA LYS A 92 0.34 -5.13 13.57
C LYS A 92 -0.84 -6.01 13.17
N GLU A 93 -2.07 -5.53 13.31
CA GLU A 93 -3.27 -6.22 12.85
C GLU A 93 -3.21 -6.52 11.34
N ALA A 94 -2.85 -5.52 10.51
CA ALA A 94 -2.69 -5.72 9.06
C ALA A 94 -1.62 -6.78 8.72
N ILE A 95 -0.52 -6.82 9.48
CA ILE A 95 0.56 -7.82 9.31
C ILE A 95 0.11 -9.21 9.79
N GLU A 96 -0.76 -9.30 10.79
CA GLU A 96 -1.34 -10.56 11.27
C GLU A 96 -2.28 -11.17 10.23
N GLU A 97 -3.11 -10.35 9.58
CA GLU A 97 -3.99 -10.76 8.49
C GLU A 97 -3.19 -11.16 7.23
N ASP A 98 -2.14 -10.42 6.86
CA ASP A 98 -1.21 -10.81 5.79
C ASP A 98 0.26 -10.55 6.16
N LYS A 99 0.96 -11.63 6.52
CA LYS A 99 2.39 -11.63 6.88
C LYS A 99 3.34 -11.30 5.73
N THR A 100 2.82 -11.20 4.50
CA THR A 100 3.58 -10.85 3.30
C THR A 100 3.32 -9.43 2.84
N PHE A 101 2.39 -8.71 3.48
CA PHE A 101 2.04 -7.35 3.13
C PHE A 101 3.14 -6.35 3.51
N VAL A 102 4.05 -6.11 2.56
CA VAL A 102 5.26 -5.30 2.77
C VAL A 102 4.93 -3.88 3.24
N ALA A 103 3.80 -3.30 2.80
CA ALA A 103 3.45 -1.92 3.14
C ALA A 103 3.25 -1.72 4.64
N ALA A 104 2.44 -2.57 5.29
CA ALA A 104 2.25 -2.47 6.73
C ALA A 104 3.55 -2.73 7.50
N ILE A 105 4.38 -3.67 7.06
CA ILE A 105 5.69 -3.97 7.68
C ILE A 105 6.62 -2.75 7.59
N ALA A 106 6.71 -2.16 6.41
CA ALA A 106 7.49 -0.97 6.12
C ALA A 106 7.02 0.24 6.96
N ASN A 107 5.72 0.51 6.95
CA ASN A 107 5.11 1.62 7.67
C ASN A 107 5.25 1.46 9.19
N LEU A 108 5.21 0.23 9.71
CA LEU A 108 5.51 -0.05 11.12
C LEU A 108 6.98 0.23 11.46
N GLY A 109 7.91 -0.07 10.55
CA GLY A 109 9.32 0.34 10.69
C GLY A 109 9.50 1.86 10.74
N ILE A 110 8.82 2.60 9.84
CA ILE A 110 8.79 4.07 9.82
C ILE A 110 8.23 4.63 11.13
N LEU A 111 7.16 4.03 11.65
CA LEU A 111 6.56 4.42 12.92
C LEU A 111 7.56 4.28 14.06
N TYR A 112 8.27 3.15 14.16
CA TYR A 112 9.28 2.96 15.19
C TYR A 112 10.48 3.89 15.04
N ASP A 113 10.92 4.16 13.81
CA ASP A 113 11.99 5.12 13.55
C ASP A 113 11.60 6.54 14.00
N THR A 114 10.36 6.95 13.70
CA THR A 114 9.77 8.23 14.14
C THR A 114 9.71 8.34 15.66
N LEU A 115 9.45 7.23 16.35
CA LEU A 115 9.42 7.16 17.82
C LEU A 115 10.83 7.05 18.45
N GLY A 116 11.91 7.03 17.66
CA GLY A 116 13.28 6.84 18.15
C GLY A 116 13.61 5.40 18.57
N LYS A 117 12.72 4.45 18.30
CA LYS A 117 12.88 3.01 18.57
C LYS A 117 13.65 2.35 17.42
N HIS A 118 14.89 2.76 17.22
CA HIS A 118 15.66 2.43 16.02
C HIS A 118 16.02 0.94 15.91
N LYS A 119 16.14 0.20 17.02
CA LYS A 119 16.39 -1.25 17.00
C LYS A 119 15.18 -1.99 16.40
N GLU A 120 13.99 -1.60 16.82
CA GLU A 120 12.72 -2.10 16.30
C GLU A 120 12.53 -1.67 14.84
N ALA A 121 12.82 -0.41 14.51
CA ALA A 121 12.78 0.08 13.14
C ALA A 121 13.64 -0.76 12.19
N ILE A 122 14.90 -1.03 12.55
CA ILE A 122 15.81 -1.89 11.78
C ILE A 122 15.22 -3.29 11.58
N LYS A 123 14.64 -3.89 12.63
CA LYS A 123 14.02 -5.22 12.54
C LYS A 123 12.93 -5.25 11.46
N TYR A 124 12.03 -4.27 11.48
CA TYR A 124 10.91 -4.20 10.51
C TYR A 124 11.38 -3.77 9.11
N TYR A 125 12.36 -2.88 9.00
CA TYR A 125 12.97 -2.52 7.72
C TYR A 125 13.66 -3.71 7.05
N LYS A 126 14.45 -4.51 7.79
CA LYS A 126 15.04 -5.75 7.27
C LYS A 126 13.98 -6.70 6.75
N LEU A 127 12.91 -6.89 7.53
CA LEU A 127 11.81 -7.75 7.14
C LEU A 127 11.13 -7.23 5.86
N ALA A 128 10.85 -5.92 5.78
CA ALA A 128 10.26 -5.30 4.59
C ALA A 128 11.16 -5.48 3.35
N VAL A 129 12.46 -5.20 3.46
CA VAL A 129 13.43 -5.34 2.37
C VAL A 129 13.54 -6.79 1.90
N GLN A 130 13.59 -7.76 2.81
CA GLN A 130 13.62 -9.20 2.50
C GLN A 130 12.36 -9.65 1.75
N LYS A 131 11.19 -9.11 2.10
CA LYS A 131 9.93 -9.42 1.41
C LYS A 131 9.83 -8.70 0.07
N GLN A 132 10.33 -7.45 -0.02
CA GLN A 132 10.30 -6.63 -1.22
C GLN A 132 11.23 -7.15 -2.32
N THR A 133 12.39 -7.70 -1.98
CA THR A 133 13.30 -8.35 -2.97
C THR A 133 12.63 -9.52 -3.70
N LYS A 134 11.53 -10.05 -3.15
CA LYS A 134 10.67 -11.07 -3.79
C LYS A 134 9.55 -10.47 -4.67
N VAL A 135 9.28 -9.15 -4.60
CA VAL A 135 8.05 -8.48 -5.13
C VAL A 135 8.31 -7.22 -5.99
N THR A 136 9.57 -6.87 -6.33
CA THR A 136 9.99 -5.80 -7.31
C THR A 136 10.33 -4.42 -6.73
N GLN A 137 11.23 -3.73 -7.46
CA GLN A 137 11.92 -2.48 -7.10
C GLN A 137 10.98 -1.28 -6.87
N GLY A 138 11.37 -0.38 -5.97
CA GLY A 138 10.65 0.86 -5.65
C GLY A 138 10.52 1.86 -6.81
N MET A 139 10.28 3.14 -6.51
CA MET A 139 9.99 4.16 -7.54
C MET A 139 11.13 4.29 -8.57
N SER A 140 10.88 3.81 -9.80
CA SER A 140 11.79 3.96 -10.94
C SER A 140 12.10 5.42 -11.26
N TRP A 141 13.29 5.69 -11.81
CA TRP A 141 13.68 7.00 -12.34
C TRP A 141 12.57 7.62 -13.22
N PHE A 142 11.90 6.82 -14.05
CA PHE A 142 10.83 7.30 -14.93
C PHE A 142 9.61 7.81 -14.14
N LYS A 143 9.21 7.09 -13.07
CA LYS A 143 8.11 7.50 -12.19
C LYS A 143 8.47 8.77 -11.42
N ARG A 144 9.74 8.98 -11.06
CA ARG A 144 10.22 10.25 -10.46
C ARG A 144 10.14 11.39 -11.47
N PHE A 145 10.59 11.15 -12.69
CA PHE A 145 10.54 12.12 -13.79
C PHE A 145 9.10 12.61 -14.03
N LEU A 146 8.13 11.69 -14.16
CA LEU A 146 6.72 12.05 -14.34
C LEU A 146 6.12 12.86 -13.19
N LYS A 147 6.62 12.67 -11.96
CA LYS A 147 6.17 13.41 -10.77
C LYS A 147 6.96 14.70 -10.52
N ASN A 148 7.84 15.11 -11.43
CA ASN A 148 8.75 16.24 -11.28
C ASN A 148 9.60 16.18 -9.99
N ILE A 149 10.03 14.98 -9.59
CA ILE A 149 10.87 14.75 -8.42
C ILE A 149 12.33 14.67 -8.89
N HIS A 150 13.08 15.76 -8.66
CA HIS A 150 14.48 15.86 -9.11
C HIS A 150 15.47 15.00 -8.30
N PHE A 151 15.11 14.57 -7.09
CA PHE A 151 15.97 13.78 -6.21
C PHE A 151 15.43 12.35 -5.99
N LYS A 152 16.31 11.40 -5.67
CA LYS A 152 15.89 10.06 -5.20
C LYS A 152 15.49 10.21 -3.72
N PRO A 153 14.21 9.99 -3.32
CA PRO A 153 13.84 9.99 -1.91
C PRO A 153 14.56 8.85 -1.17
N SER A 154 14.80 9.02 0.14
CA SER A 154 15.40 7.96 0.95
C SER A 154 14.48 6.75 0.96
N SER A 155 14.96 5.61 0.47
CA SER A 155 14.21 4.36 0.57
C SER A 155 14.35 3.76 1.96
N ILE A 156 13.49 2.80 2.29
CA ILE A 156 13.59 2.01 3.51
C ILE A 156 14.94 1.29 3.58
N GLU A 157 15.46 0.84 2.45
CA GLU A 157 16.79 0.23 2.36
C GLU A 157 17.91 1.24 2.65
N ASP A 158 17.84 2.45 2.06
CA ASP A 158 18.82 3.51 2.35
C ASP A 158 18.80 3.88 3.85
N ARG A 159 17.60 3.94 4.45
CA ARG A 159 17.44 4.23 5.89
C ARG A 159 17.94 3.07 6.76
N LEU A 160 17.66 1.83 6.38
CA LEU A 160 18.17 0.64 7.06
C LEU A 160 19.70 0.67 7.11
N ILE A 161 20.36 0.85 5.97
CA ILE A 161 21.82 0.93 5.86
C ILE A 161 22.35 2.07 6.75
N PHE A 162 21.70 3.24 6.72
CA PHE A 162 22.07 4.37 7.57
C PHE A 162 22.03 4.00 9.06
N LEU A 163 20.91 3.43 9.53
CA LEU A 163 20.74 3.06 10.94
C LEU A 163 21.72 1.96 11.37
N GLU A 164 21.96 0.95 10.54
CA GLU A 164 22.92 -0.12 10.82
C GLU A 164 24.34 0.38 10.92
N ASN A 165 24.78 1.23 9.98
CA ASN A 165 26.12 1.82 10.01
C ASN A 165 26.33 2.65 11.28
N ARG A 166 25.31 3.41 11.70
CA ARG A 166 25.37 4.23 12.92
C ARG A 166 25.42 3.39 14.19
N ILE A 167 24.71 2.27 14.26
CA ILE A 167 24.74 1.37 15.42
C ILE A 167 26.06 0.60 15.49
N ASN A 168 26.60 0.16 14.35
CA ASN A 168 27.85 -0.60 14.29
C ASN A 168 29.08 0.28 14.56
N THR A 169 29.01 1.56 14.24
CA THR A 169 30.04 2.54 14.62
C THR A 169 29.90 2.85 16.11
N LYS A 170 30.72 2.22 16.97
CA LYS A 170 30.73 2.35 18.45
C LYS A 170 30.92 3.78 18.99
N SER A 171 30.01 4.71 18.71
CA SER A 171 30.09 6.09 19.21
C SER A 171 28.83 6.42 19.99
N ASN A 172 29.02 6.61 21.30
CA ASN A 172 27.98 6.96 22.27
C ASN A 172 27.32 8.34 22.02
N ASN A 173 27.73 9.08 20.99
CA ASN A 173 27.28 10.45 20.71
C ASN A 173 26.68 10.65 19.30
N LEU A 174 26.39 9.59 18.54
CA LEU A 174 25.78 9.76 17.21
C LEU A 174 24.27 9.95 17.30
N LYS A 175 23.76 11.06 16.76
CA LYS A 175 22.32 11.26 16.56
C LYS A 175 21.83 10.28 15.49
N LEU A 176 20.92 9.38 15.88
CA LEU A 176 20.22 8.45 14.98
C LEU A 176 19.07 9.13 14.22
N ILE A 177 18.67 10.31 14.67
CA ILE A 177 17.64 11.14 14.05
C ILE A 177 18.31 12.07 13.05
N ASP A 178 17.92 11.96 11.78
CA ASP A 178 18.32 12.88 10.72
C ASP A 178 17.05 13.49 10.14
N ARG A 179 16.72 14.70 10.62
CA ARG A 179 15.46 15.38 10.26
C ARG A 179 15.31 15.60 8.77
N GLU A 180 16.40 15.69 8.00
CA GLU A 180 16.30 15.84 6.55
C GLU A 180 15.97 14.52 5.85
N VAL A 181 16.55 13.42 6.32
CA VAL A 181 16.25 12.06 5.84
C VAL A 181 14.86 11.63 6.27
N ASP A 182 14.51 11.84 7.53
CA ASP A 182 13.25 11.42 8.14
C ASP A 182 12.06 12.13 7.48
N LYS A 183 12.19 13.42 7.14
CA LYS A 183 11.17 14.17 6.37
C LYS A 183 11.00 13.69 4.94
N LYS A 184 12.00 13.01 4.37
CA LYS A 184 12.00 12.50 2.99
C LYS A 184 11.61 11.02 2.91
N GLN A 185 11.34 10.36 4.05
CA GLN A 185 10.85 8.98 4.05
C GLN A 185 9.47 8.94 3.39
N PRO A 186 9.29 8.13 2.34
CA PRO A 186 7.99 7.95 1.74
C PRO A 186 7.11 7.10 2.67
N ASP A 187 5.81 7.39 2.73
CA ASP A 187 4.84 6.38 3.14
C ASP A 187 4.95 5.22 2.14
N PHE A 188 4.96 3.97 2.62
CA PHE A 188 4.98 2.83 1.72
C PHE A 188 3.56 2.57 1.20
N GLU A 189 3.39 2.67 -0.10
CA GLU A 189 2.14 2.39 -0.84
C GLU A 189 2.44 1.33 -1.90
N MET A 190 1.62 0.27 -1.99
CA MET A 190 1.65 -0.71 -3.09
C MET A 190 0.72 -0.30 -4.22
#